data_AF-A0A1X4JL55-F1
#
_entry.id   AF-A0A1X4JL55-F1
#
_cell.length_a   1.000
_cell.length_b   1.000
_cell.length_c   1.000
_cell.angle_alpha   90.00
_cell.angle_beta   90.00
_cell.angle_gamma   90.00
#
_symmetry.space_group_name_H-M   'P 1'
#
loop_
_entity.id
_entity.type
_entity.pdbx_description
1 polymer ?
#
loop_
_entity_poly.entity_id
_entity_poly.type
_entity_poly.pdbx_seq_one_letter_code
_entity_poly.pdbx_strand_id
1 'polypeptide(L)'
;MSQFSVTNKFVPMGLTFEDVQVLATNAQVVPANDVSLATNLTPSLQLHMPVLSAAMDTVTEARLATQIALLGGMGVVHKNMVIADQAAEVQKVKQAVVDPARYPQAAVDFNGHLLVAGAVGVTSDTIKRVGALVAAGADAIVLDSAHGHSEGVLRKVREVRDAFPALNIIAGNIATAAGAAALYDAGADVVKVGIGPGSICTTRVVAGVGVPQVSAIAAAAEVAKQYGKTIIADGGIKDANDIVKALISGGNAVMLGSMLAGTLEAPGEVFTDEHTGYQYKSYRGMGSIAAMENGSKDRYFQGEVNEANKMVPEGIEARTAYKGALTDVLNQVMVDVRRGLGAAGVNSIRQAATAGHLHNDKADIDYTHLPQVARIVAEQ
;
A
#
# COMPACT_ATOMS: atom_id res chain seq x y z
N MET A 1 25.07 13.80 17.08
CA MET A 1 24.91 14.37 15.73
C MET A 1 26.21 14.13 14.99
N SER A 2 26.21 13.32 13.93
CA SER A 2 27.36 13.25 13.03
C SER A 2 27.59 14.64 12.44
N GLN A 3 28.84 15.09 12.37
CA GLN A 3 29.19 16.38 11.76
C GLN A 3 28.76 16.35 10.29
N PHE A 4 27.97 17.36 9.89
CA PHE A 4 27.56 17.53 8.51
C PHE A 4 28.78 17.74 7.61
N SER A 5 28.91 16.94 6.54
CA SER A 5 29.91 17.07 5.49
C SER A 5 29.25 16.91 4.12
N VAL A 6 29.74 17.63 3.11
CA VAL A 6 29.30 17.50 1.71
C VAL A 6 29.50 16.05 1.20
N THR A 7 30.52 15.34 1.69
CA THR A 7 30.74 13.93 1.35
C THR A 7 29.67 12.99 1.91
N ASN A 8 28.96 13.40 2.96
CA ASN A 8 27.85 12.66 3.57
C ASN A 8 26.48 13.19 3.11
N LYS A 9 26.45 14.19 2.21
CA LYS A 9 25.23 14.79 1.66
C LYS A 9 24.57 13.89 0.60
N PHE A 10 25.37 13.08 -0.09
CA PHE A 10 24.91 12.09 -1.05
C PHE A 10 24.77 10.74 -0.35
N VAL A 11 23.53 10.31 -0.15
CA VAL A 11 23.18 8.96 0.34
C VAL A 11 23.39 7.93 -0.77
N PRO A 12 23.46 6.62 -0.43
CA PRO A 12 23.51 5.55 -1.42
C PRO A 12 22.41 5.68 -2.48
N MET A 13 22.72 5.24 -3.70
CA MET A 13 21.80 5.23 -4.84
C MET A 13 20.46 4.58 -4.47
N GLY A 14 19.36 5.26 -4.79
CA GLY A 14 18.01 4.72 -4.67
C GLY A 14 17.54 4.14 -6.01
N LEU A 15 16.78 3.05 -5.94
CA LEU A 15 16.26 2.31 -7.07
C LEU A 15 14.73 2.25 -7.03
N THR A 16 14.09 2.37 -8.18
CA THR A 16 12.66 2.13 -8.37
C THR A 16 12.43 0.86 -9.20
N PHE A 17 11.17 0.50 -9.45
CA PHE A 17 10.83 -0.75 -10.15
C PHE A 17 11.43 -0.86 -11.55
N GLU A 18 11.54 0.24 -12.28
CA GLU A 18 12.12 0.30 -13.63
C GLU A 18 13.64 0.15 -13.62
N ASP A 19 14.28 0.47 -12.50
CA ASP A 19 15.73 0.33 -12.31
C ASP A 19 16.13 -1.10 -11.93
N VAL A 20 15.20 -2.05 -11.89
CA VAL A 20 15.49 -3.43 -11.50
C VAL A 20 14.79 -4.48 -12.35
N GLN A 21 15.48 -5.61 -12.53
CA GLN A 21 14.91 -6.84 -13.08
C GLN A 21 14.97 -7.97 -12.04
N VAL A 22 13.95 -8.84 -12.07
CA VAL A 22 13.93 -10.08 -11.31
C VAL A 22 14.74 -11.11 -12.08
N LEU A 23 15.81 -11.62 -11.50
CA LEU A 23 16.61 -12.68 -12.11
C LEU A 23 15.95 -14.03 -11.87
N ALA A 24 15.87 -14.85 -12.92
CA ALA A 24 15.63 -16.28 -12.75
C ALA A 24 16.85 -16.86 -12.03
N THR A 25 16.65 -17.40 -10.83
CA THR A 25 17.72 -18.09 -10.13
C THR A 25 18.04 -19.40 -10.88
N ASN A 26 19.23 -19.96 -10.69
CA ASN A 26 19.56 -21.32 -11.17
C ASN A 26 18.72 -22.42 -10.46
N ALA A 27 17.77 -22.03 -9.59
CA ALA A 27 16.80 -22.94 -9.00
C ALA A 27 15.78 -23.39 -10.07
N GLN A 28 15.25 -24.60 -9.91
CA GLN A 28 14.20 -25.10 -10.79
C GLN A 28 12.99 -24.15 -10.76
N VAL A 29 12.57 -23.69 -11.94
CA VAL A 29 11.34 -22.91 -12.12
C VAL A 29 10.20 -23.59 -11.36
N VAL A 30 9.54 -22.84 -10.47
CA VAL A 30 8.37 -23.34 -9.75
C VAL A 30 7.15 -23.19 -10.66
N PRO A 31 6.37 -24.25 -10.93
CA PRO A 31 5.13 -24.14 -11.68
C PRO A 31 4.20 -23.10 -11.03
N ALA A 32 3.60 -22.22 -11.83
CA ALA A 32 2.80 -21.11 -11.30
C ALA A 32 1.64 -21.56 -10.39
N ASN A 33 1.10 -22.76 -10.61
CA ASN A 33 0.03 -23.32 -9.77
C ASN A 33 0.51 -23.76 -8.38
N ASP A 34 1.81 -23.98 -8.21
CA ASP A 34 2.42 -24.37 -6.93
C ASP A 34 2.85 -23.15 -6.09
N VAL A 35 2.72 -21.95 -6.66
CA VAL A 35 3.04 -20.68 -5.97
C VAL A 35 1.86 -20.23 -5.10
N SER A 36 2.06 -20.20 -3.79
CA SER A 36 1.10 -19.65 -2.84
C SER A 36 1.18 -18.12 -2.78
N LEU A 37 0.04 -17.47 -3.02
CA LEU A 37 -0.12 -16.02 -2.84
C LEU A 37 -0.58 -15.63 -1.42
N ALA A 38 -0.80 -16.61 -0.53
CA ALA A 38 -1.22 -16.31 0.82
C ALA A 38 -0.13 -15.56 1.59
N THR A 39 -0.54 -14.60 2.42
CA THR A 39 0.35 -13.79 3.25
C THR A 39 -0.32 -13.44 4.57
N ASN A 40 0.46 -13.38 5.64
CA ASN A 40 -0.01 -13.00 6.95
C ASN A 40 0.66 -11.68 7.33
N LEU A 41 -0.12 -10.62 7.49
CA LEU A 41 0.40 -9.34 7.97
C LEU A 41 0.54 -9.35 9.49
N THR A 42 -0.43 -9.96 10.17
CA THR A 42 -0.42 -10.27 11.61
C THR A 42 -1.08 -11.65 11.81
N PRO A 43 -1.05 -12.24 13.01
CA PRO A 43 -1.73 -13.51 13.26
C PRO A 43 -3.23 -13.51 12.91
N SER A 44 -3.91 -12.37 13.06
CA SER A 44 -5.34 -12.21 12.74
C SER A 44 -5.62 -11.61 11.36
N LEU A 45 -4.62 -11.05 10.67
CA LEU A 45 -4.75 -10.50 9.32
C LEU A 45 -4.11 -11.44 8.31
N GLN A 46 -4.85 -12.50 7.97
CA GLN A 46 -4.45 -13.51 7.00
C GLN A 46 -5.14 -13.24 5.67
N LEU A 47 -4.35 -13.05 4.62
CA LEU A 47 -4.83 -12.78 3.27
C LEU A 47 -4.49 -13.96 2.36
N HIS A 48 -5.35 -14.25 1.39
CA HIS A 48 -5.10 -15.26 0.34
C HIS A 48 -4.49 -14.66 -0.93
N MET A 49 -4.43 -13.33 -0.99
CA MET A 49 -3.82 -12.52 -2.03
C MET A 49 -3.09 -11.34 -1.37
N PRO A 50 -1.86 -10.98 -1.77
CA PRO A 50 -1.03 -9.99 -1.05
C PRO A 50 -1.39 -8.55 -1.47
N VAL A 51 -2.68 -8.22 -1.52
CA VAL A 51 -3.17 -6.95 -2.07
C VAL A 51 -4.12 -6.27 -1.10
N LEU A 52 -3.84 -4.99 -0.84
CA LEU A 52 -4.73 -4.06 -0.17
C LEU A 52 -5.15 -2.97 -1.15
N SER A 53 -6.39 -2.49 -1.03
CA SER A 53 -6.83 -1.31 -1.78
C SER A 53 -6.44 -0.02 -1.04
N ALA A 54 -6.05 1.01 -1.80
CA ALA A 54 -5.63 2.28 -1.22
C ALA A 54 -6.78 3.03 -0.54
N ALA A 55 -6.49 3.69 0.58
CA ALA A 55 -7.44 4.50 1.35
C ALA A 55 -7.73 5.86 0.68
N MET A 56 -8.38 5.82 -0.47
CA MET A 56 -8.67 6.99 -1.30
C MET A 56 -10.16 7.06 -1.64
N ASP A 57 -10.70 8.28 -1.69
CA ASP A 57 -12.13 8.51 -1.96
C ASP A 57 -12.58 8.18 -3.38
N THR A 58 -11.65 8.02 -4.31
CA THR A 58 -11.88 7.47 -5.64
C THR A 58 -11.44 6.01 -5.78
N VAL A 59 -11.21 5.29 -4.68
CA VAL A 59 -10.77 3.88 -4.72
C VAL A 59 -11.57 2.99 -3.78
N THR A 60 -11.66 3.29 -2.49
CA THR A 60 -12.16 2.30 -1.52
C THR A 60 -13.28 2.81 -0.63
N GLU A 61 -14.48 2.35 -0.95
CA GLU A 61 -15.67 2.30 -0.07
C GLU A 61 -16.12 0.84 0.09
N ALA A 62 -17.24 0.59 0.75
CA ALA A 62 -17.72 -0.76 1.09
C ALA A 62 -17.83 -1.68 -0.11
N ARG A 63 -18.24 -1.16 -1.28
CA ARG A 63 -18.40 -1.97 -2.50
C ARG A 63 -17.08 -2.59 -2.95
N LEU A 64 -16.02 -1.78 -3.09
CA LEU A 64 -14.70 -2.28 -3.46
C LEU A 64 -14.07 -3.08 -2.33
N ALA A 65 -14.22 -2.65 -1.07
CA ALA A 65 -13.67 -3.35 0.09
C ALA A 65 -14.25 -4.76 0.24
N THR A 66 -15.56 -4.92 0.01
CA THR A 66 -16.23 -6.23 -0.03
C THR A 66 -15.66 -7.09 -1.15
N GLN A 67 -15.58 -6.54 -2.36
CA GLN A 67 -15.15 -7.32 -3.52
C GLN A 67 -13.69 -7.76 -3.42
N ILE A 68 -12.79 -6.91 -2.93
CA ILE A 68 -11.38 -7.26 -2.77
C ILE A 68 -11.18 -8.30 -1.66
N ALA A 69 -11.95 -8.24 -0.57
CA ALA A 69 -11.92 -9.24 0.50
C ALA A 69 -12.45 -10.60 0.03
N LEU A 70 -13.53 -10.63 -0.76
CA LEU A 70 -14.03 -11.86 -1.41
C LEU A 70 -12.98 -12.50 -2.34
N LEU A 71 -12.11 -11.69 -2.97
CA LEU A 71 -11.02 -12.17 -3.81
C LEU A 71 -9.75 -12.57 -3.02
N GLY A 72 -9.77 -12.41 -1.69
CA GLY A 72 -8.69 -12.82 -0.80
C GLY A 72 -7.72 -11.71 -0.39
N GLY A 73 -7.99 -10.46 -0.75
CA GLY A 73 -7.24 -9.27 -0.29
C GLY A 73 -7.93 -8.57 0.88
N MET A 74 -7.68 -7.27 1.08
CA MET A 74 -8.38 -6.48 2.10
C MET A 74 -8.57 -5.02 1.64
N GLY A 75 -9.76 -4.47 1.89
CA GLY A 75 -10.05 -3.07 1.60
C GLY A 75 -9.69 -2.14 2.74
N VAL A 76 -9.18 -0.94 2.44
CA VAL A 76 -9.01 0.15 3.42
C VAL A 76 -9.97 1.30 3.12
N VAL A 77 -11.07 1.41 3.87
CA VAL A 77 -12.07 2.47 3.71
C VAL A 77 -11.44 3.83 4.04
N HIS A 78 -11.53 4.79 3.11
CA HIS A 78 -10.93 6.11 3.27
C HIS A 78 -11.59 6.93 4.40
N LYS A 79 -10.92 8.01 4.82
CA LYS A 79 -11.38 8.87 5.93
C LYS A 79 -12.06 10.18 5.53
N ASN A 80 -12.10 10.51 4.23
CA ASN A 80 -12.78 11.69 3.68
C ASN A 80 -14.32 11.58 3.76
N MET A 81 -14.82 11.37 4.97
CA MET A 81 -16.22 11.31 5.35
C MET A 81 -16.34 11.43 6.88
N VAL A 82 -17.54 11.70 7.39
CA VAL A 82 -17.76 11.77 8.83
C VAL A 82 -17.57 10.39 9.49
N ILE A 83 -17.29 10.38 10.79
CA ILE A 83 -17.00 9.14 11.55
C ILE A 83 -18.13 8.10 11.40
N ALA A 84 -19.38 8.56 11.46
CA ALA A 84 -20.56 7.69 11.35
C ALA A 84 -20.64 7.00 9.98
N ASP A 85 -20.42 7.74 8.90
CA ASP A 85 -20.46 7.21 7.54
C ASP A 85 -19.34 6.20 7.31
N GLN A 86 -18.12 6.50 7.79
CA GLN A 86 -17.00 5.56 7.68
C GLN A 86 -17.26 4.25 8.44
N ALA A 87 -17.85 4.35 9.64
CA ALA A 87 -18.24 3.18 10.41
C ALA A 87 -19.36 2.40 9.69
N ALA A 88 -20.31 3.08 9.04
CA ALA A 88 -21.35 2.43 8.24
C ALA A 88 -20.76 1.69 7.02
N GLU A 89 -19.76 2.25 6.35
CA GLU A 89 -19.05 1.56 5.26
C GLU A 89 -18.35 0.28 5.75
N VAL A 90 -17.66 0.33 6.89
CA VAL A 90 -17.07 -0.87 7.52
C VAL A 90 -18.16 -1.89 7.86
N GLN A 91 -19.24 -1.45 8.47
CA GLN A 91 -20.35 -2.33 8.86
C GLN A 91 -20.97 -3.04 7.66
N LYS A 92 -21.14 -2.34 6.52
CA LYS A 92 -21.62 -2.94 5.26
C LYS A 92 -20.71 -4.08 4.80
N VAL A 93 -19.39 -3.94 4.92
CA VAL A 93 -18.44 -5.01 4.57
C VAL A 93 -18.56 -6.19 5.54
N LYS A 94 -18.65 -5.94 6.85
CA LYS A 94 -18.82 -7.01 7.85
C LYS A 94 -20.15 -7.76 7.72
N GLN A 95 -21.18 -7.10 7.20
CA GLN A 95 -22.51 -7.69 6.94
C GLN A 95 -22.63 -8.39 5.57
N ALA A 96 -21.63 -8.26 4.70
CA ALA A 96 -21.67 -8.90 3.39
C ALA A 96 -21.63 -10.43 3.53
N VAL A 97 -22.47 -11.11 2.75
CA VAL A 97 -22.55 -12.57 2.77
C VAL A 97 -21.40 -13.15 1.95
N VAL A 98 -20.66 -14.08 2.55
CA VAL A 98 -19.64 -14.87 1.87
C VAL A 98 -20.27 -16.17 1.39
N ASP A 99 -20.26 -16.40 0.08
CA ASP A 99 -20.57 -17.69 -0.52
C ASP A 99 -19.25 -18.47 -0.71
N PRO A 100 -18.95 -19.48 0.13
CA PRO A 100 -17.67 -20.20 0.06
C PRO A 100 -17.51 -21.03 -1.21
N ALA A 101 -18.61 -21.41 -1.89
CA ALA A 101 -18.53 -22.12 -3.15
C ALA A 101 -18.07 -21.21 -4.29
N ARG A 102 -18.46 -19.93 -4.23
CA ARG A 102 -18.05 -18.91 -5.20
C ARG A 102 -16.73 -18.24 -4.86
N TYR A 103 -16.43 -18.06 -3.57
CA TYR A 103 -15.26 -17.36 -3.06
C TYR A 103 -14.50 -18.21 -2.03
N PRO A 104 -13.93 -19.35 -2.42
CA PRO A 104 -13.19 -20.23 -1.50
C PRO A 104 -11.92 -19.56 -0.91
N GLN A 105 -11.43 -18.51 -1.56
CA GLN A 105 -10.27 -17.72 -1.14
C GLN A 105 -10.62 -16.44 -0.37
N ALA A 106 -11.89 -16.22 0.02
CA ALA A 106 -12.29 -15.00 0.71
C ALA A 106 -11.45 -14.79 1.99
N ALA A 107 -10.93 -13.58 2.17
CA ALA A 107 -10.20 -13.21 3.38
C ALA A 107 -11.20 -12.82 4.47
N VAL A 108 -11.27 -13.65 5.51
CA VAL A 108 -12.24 -13.52 6.60
C VAL A 108 -11.58 -13.50 7.97
N ASP A 109 -12.25 -12.90 8.94
CA ASP A 109 -11.90 -12.95 10.35
C ASP A 109 -12.24 -14.31 10.98
N PHE A 110 -11.96 -14.45 12.28
CA PHE A 110 -12.23 -15.68 13.04
C PHE A 110 -13.73 -16.04 13.17
N ASN A 111 -14.64 -15.10 12.88
CA ASN A 111 -16.09 -15.32 12.85
C ASN A 111 -16.61 -15.61 11.43
N GLY A 112 -15.75 -15.58 10.41
CA GLY A 112 -16.13 -15.76 9.02
C GLY A 112 -16.64 -14.50 8.32
N HIS A 113 -16.51 -13.32 8.93
CA HIS A 113 -16.84 -12.05 8.26
C HIS A 113 -15.66 -11.54 7.44
N LEU A 114 -15.91 -10.87 6.32
CA LEU A 114 -14.84 -10.32 5.47
C LEU A 114 -13.91 -9.38 6.24
N LEU A 115 -12.61 -9.44 5.94
CA LEU A 115 -11.60 -8.53 6.49
C LEU A 115 -11.76 -7.13 5.91
N VAL A 116 -11.70 -6.11 6.76
CA VAL A 116 -11.76 -4.70 6.37
C VAL A 116 -10.99 -3.82 7.34
N ALA A 117 -10.32 -2.80 6.80
CA ALA A 117 -9.65 -1.77 7.58
C ALA A 117 -10.27 -0.40 7.35
N GLY A 118 -10.12 0.50 8.32
CA GLY A 118 -10.49 1.92 8.19
C GLY A 118 -9.29 2.83 8.32
N ALA A 119 -9.14 3.80 7.41
CA ALA A 119 -8.09 4.81 7.52
C ALA A 119 -8.42 5.87 8.58
N VAL A 120 -7.41 6.36 9.28
CA VAL A 120 -7.54 7.42 10.28
C VAL A 120 -6.39 8.42 10.16
N GLY A 121 -6.68 9.67 10.52
CA GLY A 121 -5.69 10.77 10.51
C GLY A 121 -5.03 10.97 11.87
N VAL A 122 -4.25 12.04 11.99
CA VAL A 122 -3.61 12.48 13.24
C VAL A 122 -4.29 13.76 13.73
N THR A 123 -5.46 13.59 14.32
CA THR A 123 -6.35 14.66 14.76
C THR A 123 -6.77 14.43 16.22
N SER A 124 -7.46 15.41 16.81
CA SER A 124 -7.98 15.29 18.17
C SER A 124 -9.09 14.24 18.29
N ASP A 125 -9.84 13.99 17.21
CA ASP A 125 -10.94 13.02 17.15
C ASP A 125 -10.50 11.61 16.73
N THR A 126 -9.21 11.36 16.45
CA THR A 126 -8.71 10.04 16.01
C THR A 126 -9.16 8.90 16.91
N ILE A 127 -9.06 9.05 18.24
CA ILE A 127 -9.46 7.99 19.19
C ILE A 127 -10.97 7.70 19.09
N LYS A 128 -11.79 8.73 18.94
CA LYS A 128 -13.24 8.59 18.74
C LYS A 128 -13.54 7.86 17.42
N ARG A 129 -12.83 8.21 16.34
CA ARG A 129 -12.97 7.56 15.04
C ARG A 129 -12.57 6.09 15.09
N VAL A 130 -11.42 5.78 15.70
CA VAL A 130 -10.97 4.39 15.91
C VAL A 130 -12.01 3.61 16.71
N GLY A 131 -12.53 4.17 17.80
CA GLY A 131 -13.58 3.52 18.61
C GLY A 131 -14.83 3.18 17.80
N ALA A 132 -15.27 4.08 16.92
CA ALA A 132 -16.42 3.81 16.04
C ALA A 132 -16.12 2.71 15.00
N LEU A 133 -14.93 2.70 14.41
CA LEU A 133 -14.50 1.68 13.45
C LEU A 133 -14.37 0.30 14.11
N VAL A 134 -13.81 0.23 15.31
CA VAL A 134 -13.73 -1.00 16.12
C VAL A 134 -15.14 -1.49 16.47
N ALA A 135 -16.05 -0.59 16.89
CA ALA A 135 -17.43 -0.95 17.17
C ALA A 135 -18.19 -1.46 15.93
N ALA A 136 -17.82 -0.98 14.73
CA ALA A 136 -18.34 -1.48 13.46
C ALA A 136 -17.70 -2.80 12.99
N GLY A 137 -16.66 -3.28 13.69
CA GLY A 137 -15.98 -4.55 13.41
C GLY A 137 -14.76 -4.44 12.48
N ALA A 138 -14.12 -3.27 12.36
CA ALA A 138 -12.88 -3.15 11.61
C ALA A 138 -11.77 -4.05 12.19
N ASP A 139 -11.11 -4.81 11.32
CA ASP A 139 -10.06 -5.78 11.69
C ASP A 139 -8.69 -5.10 11.89
N ALA A 140 -8.52 -3.92 11.29
CA ALA A 140 -7.35 -3.08 11.43
C ALA A 140 -7.70 -1.59 11.27
N ILE A 141 -6.84 -0.72 11.78
CA ILE A 141 -6.82 0.70 11.43
C ILE A 141 -5.55 1.05 10.67
N VAL A 142 -5.67 2.01 9.74
CA VAL A 142 -4.54 2.53 8.98
C VAL A 142 -4.32 4.00 9.36
N LEU A 143 -3.32 4.26 10.20
CA LEU A 143 -2.83 5.60 10.50
C LEU A 143 -2.02 6.10 9.29
N ASP A 144 -2.67 6.91 8.45
CA ASP A 144 -2.17 7.28 7.12
C ASP A 144 -1.77 8.76 7.06
N SER A 145 -0.47 9.02 7.17
CA SER A 145 0.14 10.35 7.09
C SER A 145 1.13 10.43 5.91
N ALA A 146 1.33 11.61 5.33
CA ALA A 146 2.38 11.81 4.32
C ALA A 146 3.80 11.58 4.90
N HIS A 147 3.98 11.80 6.21
CA HIS A 147 5.25 11.56 6.90
C HIS A 147 5.04 10.93 8.28
N GLY A 148 5.03 9.59 8.31
CA GLY A 148 4.79 8.79 9.51
C GLY A 148 5.92 8.84 10.54
N HIS A 149 7.14 9.20 10.14
CA HIS A 149 8.28 9.35 11.05
C HIS A 149 8.31 10.76 11.67
N SER A 150 7.20 11.16 12.28
CA SER A 150 7.04 12.46 12.95
C SER A 150 6.47 12.25 14.35
N GLU A 151 6.91 13.07 15.31
CA GLU A 151 6.56 12.88 16.72
C GLU A 151 5.04 12.91 16.97
N GLY A 152 4.29 13.72 16.21
CA GLY A 152 2.83 13.75 16.29
C GLY A 152 2.18 12.42 15.86
N VAL A 153 2.68 11.79 14.80
CA VAL A 153 2.22 10.48 14.34
C VAL A 153 2.61 9.40 15.35
N LEU A 154 3.88 9.36 15.78
CA LEU A 154 4.39 8.36 16.73
C LEU A 154 3.60 8.39 18.05
N ARG A 155 3.33 9.59 18.58
CA ARG A 155 2.49 9.75 19.76
C ARG A 155 1.08 9.24 19.53
N LYS A 156 0.47 9.55 18.38
CA LYS A 156 -0.88 9.07 18.07
C LYS A 156 -0.94 7.55 17.92
N VAL A 157 0.08 6.92 17.35
CA VAL A 157 0.20 5.44 17.30
C VAL A 157 0.20 4.87 18.72
N ARG A 158 1.01 5.44 19.64
CA ARG A 158 1.04 5.02 21.06
C ARG A 158 -0.32 5.19 21.74
N GLU A 159 -0.95 6.35 21.58
CA GLU A 159 -2.29 6.61 22.14
C GLU A 159 -3.35 5.61 21.64
N VAL A 160 -3.31 5.25 20.35
CA VAL A 160 -4.23 4.24 19.78
C VAL A 160 -3.90 2.85 20.33
N ARG A 161 -2.63 2.48 20.43
CA ARG A 161 -2.23 1.19 21.04
C ARG A 161 -2.67 1.09 22.50
N ASP A 162 -2.49 2.14 23.29
CA ASP A 162 -2.88 2.18 24.70
C ASP A 162 -4.40 2.05 24.87
N ALA A 163 -5.18 2.72 24.00
CA ALA A 163 -6.64 2.66 24.03
C ALA A 163 -7.21 1.35 23.46
N PHE A 164 -6.52 0.71 22.51
CA PHE A 164 -6.98 -0.50 21.82
C PHE A 164 -5.86 -1.56 21.73
N PRO A 165 -5.51 -2.22 22.85
CA PRO A 165 -4.31 -3.07 22.94
C PRO A 165 -4.27 -4.26 22.00
N ALA A 166 -5.43 -4.79 21.58
CA ALA A 166 -5.54 -5.95 20.69
C ALA A 166 -5.81 -5.60 19.22
N LEU A 167 -6.00 -4.32 18.90
CA LEU A 167 -6.31 -3.87 17.54
C LEU A 167 -5.06 -3.96 16.65
N ASN A 168 -5.22 -4.42 15.41
CA ASN A 168 -4.13 -4.35 14.43
C ASN A 168 -3.94 -2.90 13.97
N ILE A 169 -2.72 -2.38 14.14
CA ILE A 169 -2.35 -1.02 13.75
C ILE A 169 -1.41 -1.09 12.55
N ILE A 170 -1.88 -0.60 11.42
CA ILE A 170 -1.06 -0.32 10.23
C ILE A 170 -0.70 1.17 10.28
N ALA A 171 0.58 1.52 10.21
CA ALA A 171 0.99 2.92 10.28
C ALA A 171 1.98 3.31 9.18
N GLY A 172 1.85 4.53 8.68
CA GLY A 172 2.72 5.05 7.63
C GLY A 172 2.40 6.49 7.24
N ASN A 173 2.99 7.01 6.16
CA ASN A 173 4.03 6.35 5.35
C ASN A 173 5.43 6.72 5.81
N ILE A 174 6.32 5.75 5.68
CA ILE A 174 7.76 5.95 5.83
C ILE A 174 8.47 5.53 4.55
N ALA A 175 9.74 5.87 4.44
CA ALA A 175 10.58 5.45 3.31
C ALA A 175 12.01 5.10 3.74
N THR A 176 12.23 4.92 5.04
CA THR A 176 13.56 4.69 5.63
C THR A 176 13.50 3.64 6.74
N ALA A 177 14.60 2.94 6.96
CA ALA A 177 14.77 1.99 8.06
C ALA A 177 14.45 2.62 9.43
N ALA A 178 14.98 3.82 9.69
CA ALA A 178 14.71 4.53 10.95
C ALA A 178 13.22 4.85 11.15
N GLY A 179 12.50 5.21 10.09
CA GLY A 179 11.06 5.43 10.16
C GLY A 179 10.28 4.15 10.44
N ALA A 180 10.70 3.01 9.87
CA ALA A 180 10.10 1.72 10.17
C ALA A 180 10.29 1.33 11.64
N ALA A 181 11.53 1.43 12.15
CA ALA A 181 11.83 1.14 13.56
C ALA A 181 11.00 2.02 14.51
N ALA A 182 10.96 3.33 14.25
CA ALA A 182 10.21 4.27 15.07
C ALA A 182 8.70 3.96 15.13
N LEU A 183 8.09 3.52 14.02
CA LEU A 183 6.68 3.12 14.01
C LEU A 183 6.44 1.81 14.75
N TYR A 184 7.33 0.83 14.62
CA TYR A 184 7.22 -0.43 15.37
C TYR A 184 7.39 -0.19 16.89
N ASP A 185 8.35 0.65 17.29
CA ASP A 185 8.57 1.05 18.68
C ASP A 185 7.36 1.82 19.24
N ALA A 186 6.66 2.58 18.40
CA ALA A 186 5.44 3.27 18.79
C ALA A 186 4.23 2.34 18.96
N GLY A 187 4.29 1.10 18.49
CA GLY A 187 3.23 0.09 18.65
C GLY A 187 2.49 -0.31 17.38
N ALA A 188 2.99 0.07 16.19
CA ALA A 188 2.46 -0.44 14.92
C ALA A 188 2.73 -1.94 14.77
N ASP A 189 1.79 -2.70 14.21
CA ASP A 189 1.96 -4.12 13.87
C ASP A 189 2.50 -4.29 12.44
N VAL A 190 2.10 -3.38 11.56
CA VAL A 190 2.48 -3.35 10.15
C VAL A 190 2.89 -1.94 9.75
N VAL A 191 3.96 -1.79 8.97
CA VAL A 191 4.42 -0.49 8.48
C VAL A 191 4.10 -0.33 7.00
N LYS A 192 3.53 0.82 6.62
CA LYS A 192 3.23 1.19 5.23
C LYS A 192 4.37 2.03 4.64
N VAL A 193 4.90 1.59 3.49
CA VAL A 193 6.17 2.08 2.92
C VAL A 193 5.93 2.75 1.57
N GLY A 194 6.28 4.03 1.47
CA GLY A 194 6.29 4.78 0.22
C GLY A 194 6.03 6.28 0.42
N ILE A 195 7.00 7.12 0.06
CA ILE A 195 6.84 8.58 0.02
C ILE A 195 7.08 9.10 -1.40
N GLY A 196 6.00 9.61 -1.99
CA GLY A 196 5.97 10.14 -3.35
C GLY A 196 6.03 9.17 -4.54
N PRO A 197 5.86 7.83 -4.44
CA PRO A 197 5.88 6.96 -5.62
C PRO A 197 4.52 6.90 -6.35
N GLY A 198 3.44 7.38 -5.74
CA GLY A 198 2.08 7.24 -6.29
C GLY A 198 1.90 7.97 -7.62
N SER A 199 1.14 7.39 -8.54
CA SER A 199 0.95 7.92 -9.91
C SER A 199 0.31 9.30 -9.99
N ILE A 200 -0.43 9.70 -8.96
CA ILE A 200 -1.14 10.98 -8.84
C ILE A 200 -0.58 11.85 -7.71
N CYS A 201 0.59 11.49 -7.18
CA CYS A 201 1.28 12.21 -6.12
C CYS A 201 2.36 13.12 -6.72
N THR A 202 2.43 14.35 -6.24
CA THR A 202 3.43 15.35 -6.66
C THR A 202 4.40 15.72 -5.55
N THR A 203 4.36 15.06 -4.39
CA THR A 203 5.23 15.31 -3.22
C THR A 203 6.71 15.44 -3.57
N ARG A 204 7.26 14.56 -4.41
CA ARG A 204 8.69 14.62 -4.80
C ARG A 204 9.02 15.91 -5.57
N VAL A 205 8.10 16.38 -6.41
CA VAL A 205 8.29 17.58 -7.22
C VAL A 205 8.06 18.83 -6.39
N VAL A 206 7.04 18.83 -5.53
CA VAL A 206 6.60 20.00 -4.76
C VAL A 206 7.44 20.20 -3.50
N ALA A 207 7.62 19.15 -2.69
CA ALA A 207 8.34 19.21 -1.43
C ALA A 207 9.82 18.85 -1.56
N GLY A 208 10.24 18.24 -2.68
CA GLY A 208 11.62 17.77 -2.87
C GLY A 208 11.99 16.54 -2.04
N VAL A 209 11.01 15.82 -1.50
CA VAL A 209 11.21 14.70 -0.56
C VAL A 209 10.63 13.40 -1.12
N GLY A 210 11.39 12.31 -0.99
CA GLY A 210 10.97 10.95 -1.29
C GLY A 210 12.15 10.00 -1.39
N VAL A 211 11.86 8.71 -1.48
CA VAL A 211 12.86 7.68 -1.75
C VAL A 211 12.34 6.79 -2.89
N PRO A 212 13.16 6.43 -3.89
CA PRO A 212 12.80 5.43 -4.89
C PRO A 212 12.28 4.13 -4.26
N GLN A 213 11.21 3.58 -4.83
CA GLN A 213 10.31 2.70 -4.08
C GLN A 213 10.92 1.34 -3.72
N VAL A 214 11.72 0.75 -4.61
CA VAL A 214 12.38 -0.54 -4.35
C VAL A 214 13.36 -0.40 -3.17
N SER A 215 14.18 0.65 -3.17
CA SER A 215 15.09 0.93 -2.05
C SER A 215 14.35 1.22 -0.74
N ALA A 216 13.23 1.93 -0.79
CA ALA A 216 12.41 2.19 0.40
C ALA A 216 11.85 0.89 1.00
N ILE A 217 11.34 -0.01 0.16
CA ILE A 217 10.82 -1.32 0.58
C ILE A 217 11.94 -2.15 1.20
N ALA A 218 13.07 -2.31 0.49
CA ALA A 218 14.20 -3.11 0.97
C ALA A 218 14.74 -2.61 2.32
N ALA A 219 14.90 -1.29 2.49
CA ALA A 219 15.36 -0.71 3.75
C ALA A 219 14.39 -0.95 4.92
N ALA A 220 13.07 -0.87 4.67
CA ALA A 220 12.07 -1.13 5.69
C ALA A 220 11.95 -2.62 6.01
N ALA A 221 12.10 -3.50 5.01
CA ALA A 221 12.00 -4.95 5.17
C ALA A 221 13.07 -5.51 6.10
N GLU A 222 14.32 -5.02 5.99
CA GLU A 222 15.40 -5.45 6.88
C GLU A 222 15.10 -5.14 8.36
N VAL A 223 14.46 -4.00 8.64
CA VAL A 223 13.99 -3.68 10.00
C VAL A 223 12.82 -4.55 10.39
N ALA A 224 11.85 -4.76 9.50
CA ALA A 224 10.69 -5.62 9.76
C ALA A 224 11.10 -7.04 10.17
N LYS A 225 12.12 -7.61 9.51
CA LYS A 225 12.73 -8.91 9.87
C LYS A 225 13.26 -8.91 11.30
N GLN A 226 13.96 -7.87 11.73
CA GLN A 226 14.50 -7.75 13.09
C GLN A 226 13.41 -7.70 14.17
N TYR A 227 12.28 -7.07 13.85
CA TYR A 227 11.12 -6.98 14.75
C TYR A 227 10.18 -8.20 14.66
N GLY A 228 10.38 -9.10 13.69
CA GLY A 228 9.43 -10.18 13.40
C GLY A 228 8.05 -9.67 12.93
N LYS A 229 8.03 -8.51 12.27
CA LYS A 229 6.82 -7.81 11.79
C LYS A 229 6.82 -7.68 10.27
N THR A 230 5.77 -7.09 9.72
CA THR A 230 5.54 -7.04 8.26
C THR A 230 5.42 -5.62 7.73
N ILE A 231 5.59 -5.47 6.42
CA ILE A 231 5.43 -4.19 5.70
C ILE A 231 4.47 -4.31 4.51
N ILE A 232 3.87 -3.18 4.15
CA ILE A 232 3.07 -3.01 2.94
C ILE A 232 3.79 -2.02 2.02
N ALA A 233 4.06 -2.44 0.78
CA ALA A 233 4.60 -1.57 -0.27
C ALA A 233 3.48 -0.74 -0.91
N ASP A 234 3.50 0.58 -0.73
CA ASP A 234 2.43 1.50 -1.13
C ASP A 234 2.87 2.49 -2.21
N GLY A 235 2.28 2.34 -3.39
CA GLY A 235 2.43 3.25 -4.53
C GLY A 235 3.56 2.89 -5.50
N GLY A 236 3.50 3.49 -6.71
CA GLY A 236 4.46 3.30 -7.79
C GLY A 236 4.26 2.03 -8.65
N ILE A 237 3.33 1.16 -8.26
CA ILE A 237 3.04 -0.10 -8.95
C ILE A 237 2.14 0.16 -10.15
N LYS A 238 2.60 -0.25 -11.34
CA LYS A 238 1.88 -0.06 -12.61
C LYS A 238 1.28 -1.37 -13.14
N ASP A 239 1.95 -2.49 -12.91
CA ASP A 239 1.59 -3.79 -13.44
C ASP A 239 1.94 -4.95 -12.48
N ALA A 240 1.71 -6.18 -12.92
CA ALA A 240 2.01 -7.39 -12.14
C ALA A 240 3.52 -7.56 -11.87
N ASN A 241 4.41 -7.12 -12.75
CA ASN A 241 5.86 -7.23 -12.55
C ASN A 241 6.32 -6.30 -11.43
N ASP A 242 5.76 -5.09 -11.33
CA ASP A 242 6.03 -4.18 -10.23
C ASP A 242 5.56 -4.77 -8.88
N ILE A 243 4.44 -5.52 -8.87
CA ILE A 243 4.01 -6.28 -7.67
C ILE A 243 5.04 -7.34 -7.31
N VAL A 244 5.48 -8.15 -8.27
CA VAL A 244 6.50 -9.19 -8.03
C VAL A 244 7.78 -8.58 -7.47
N LYS A 245 8.27 -7.48 -8.07
CA LYS A 245 9.44 -6.74 -7.60
C LYS A 245 9.24 -6.20 -6.19
N ALA A 246 8.07 -5.64 -5.87
CA ALA A 246 7.76 -5.14 -4.54
C ALA A 246 7.80 -6.25 -3.47
N LEU A 247 7.24 -7.42 -3.80
CA LEU A 247 7.20 -8.59 -2.89
C LEU A 247 8.61 -9.16 -2.68
N ILE A 248 9.37 -9.37 -3.75
CA ILE A 248 10.77 -9.84 -3.67
C ILE A 248 11.69 -8.78 -3.04
N SER A 249 11.34 -7.49 -3.09
CA SER A 249 12.09 -6.46 -2.35
C SER A 249 11.89 -6.53 -0.82
N GLY A 250 11.06 -7.46 -0.33
CA GLY A 250 10.75 -7.62 1.10
C GLY A 250 9.33 -7.23 1.50
N GLY A 251 8.49 -6.82 0.54
CA GLY A 251 7.08 -6.51 0.79
C GLY A 251 6.26 -7.75 1.16
N ASN A 252 5.49 -7.71 2.25
CA ASN A 252 4.57 -8.80 2.60
C ASN A 252 3.22 -8.67 1.88
N ALA A 253 2.86 -7.45 1.50
CA ALA A 253 1.72 -7.12 0.65
C ALA A 253 1.97 -5.81 -0.09
N VAL A 254 1.14 -5.53 -1.10
CA VAL A 254 1.14 -4.28 -1.85
C VAL A 254 -0.17 -3.53 -1.64
N MET A 255 -0.10 -2.19 -1.61
CA MET A 255 -1.28 -1.33 -1.64
C MET A 255 -1.45 -0.71 -3.03
N LEU A 256 -2.63 -0.90 -3.63
CA LEU A 256 -2.93 -0.51 -5.00
C LEU A 256 -3.96 0.62 -5.06
N GLY A 257 -3.63 1.70 -5.77
CA GLY A 257 -4.52 2.83 -6.06
C GLY A 257 -4.96 2.85 -7.52
N SER A 258 -4.08 3.30 -8.42
CA SER A 258 -4.37 3.53 -9.85
C SER A 258 -4.90 2.29 -10.57
N MET A 259 -4.37 1.12 -10.24
CA MET A 259 -4.81 -0.17 -10.79
C MET A 259 -6.28 -0.45 -10.47
N LEU A 260 -6.80 0.06 -9.34
CA LEU A 260 -8.16 -0.19 -8.85
C LEU A 260 -9.15 0.95 -9.13
N ALA A 261 -8.71 2.21 -9.19
CA ALA A 261 -9.58 3.39 -9.30
C ALA A 261 -10.56 3.42 -10.51
N GLY A 262 -10.27 2.62 -11.55
CA GLY A 262 -11.09 2.55 -12.77
C GLY A 262 -12.06 1.37 -12.80
N THR A 263 -12.13 0.56 -11.74
CA THR A 263 -13.02 -0.60 -11.71
C THR A 263 -14.47 -0.20 -11.43
N LEU A 264 -15.38 -1.11 -11.76
CA LEU A 264 -16.81 -0.98 -11.51
C LEU A 264 -17.12 -0.72 -10.02
N GLU A 265 -16.38 -1.35 -9.13
CA GLU A 265 -16.60 -1.32 -7.68
C GLU A 265 -15.98 -0.10 -6.99
N ALA A 266 -14.99 0.55 -7.61
CA ALA A 266 -14.45 1.80 -7.09
C ALA A 266 -15.53 2.89 -7.03
N PRO A 267 -15.46 3.87 -6.11
CA PRO A 267 -16.40 4.97 -6.06
C PRO A 267 -16.46 5.80 -7.36
N GLY A 268 -17.55 6.53 -7.54
CA GLY A 268 -17.78 7.42 -8.68
C GLY A 268 -18.40 6.75 -9.91
N GLU A 269 -18.97 7.58 -10.77
CA GLU A 269 -19.67 7.16 -11.98
C GLU A 269 -18.73 6.96 -13.17
N VAL A 270 -19.13 6.08 -14.09
CA VAL A 270 -18.48 5.93 -15.40
C VAL A 270 -19.02 7.00 -16.34
N PHE A 271 -18.12 7.75 -16.97
CA PHE A 271 -18.48 8.73 -18.00
C PHE A 271 -17.80 8.43 -19.32
N THR A 272 -18.47 8.75 -20.41
CA THR A 272 -17.98 8.51 -21.78
C THR A 272 -17.48 9.82 -22.37
N ASP A 273 -16.28 9.79 -22.94
CA ASP A 273 -15.76 10.89 -23.73
C ASP A 273 -16.47 10.90 -25.10
N GLU A 274 -17.33 11.89 -25.33
CA GLU A 274 -18.20 11.95 -26.51
C GLU A 274 -17.43 12.01 -27.85
N HIS A 275 -16.17 12.43 -27.84
CA HIS A 275 -15.35 12.56 -29.05
C HIS A 275 -14.66 11.24 -29.40
N THR A 276 -14.30 10.45 -28.40
CA THR A 276 -13.50 9.23 -28.58
C THR A 276 -14.28 7.93 -28.33
N GLY A 277 -15.43 8.02 -27.66
CA GLY A 277 -16.22 6.87 -27.21
C GLY A 277 -15.60 6.10 -26.03
N TYR A 278 -14.43 6.49 -25.56
CA TYR A 278 -13.77 5.82 -24.42
C TYR A 278 -14.44 6.17 -23.09
N GLN A 279 -14.49 5.19 -22.20
CA GLN A 279 -15.08 5.32 -20.87
C GLN A 279 -14.02 5.54 -19.80
N TYR A 280 -14.34 6.37 -18.81
CA TYR A 280 -13.43 6.79 -17.75
C TYR A 280 -14.14 6.87 -16.39
N LYS A 281 -13.33 6.89 -15.32
CA LYS A 281 -13.73 7.28 -13.96
C LYS A 281 -12.78 8.35 -13.41
N SER A 282 -13.26 9.13 -12.45
CA SER A 282 -12.45 10.12 -11.74
C SER A 282 -11.42 9.42 -10.85
N TYR A 283 -10.19 9.95 -10.81
CA TYR A 283 -9.13 9.46 -9.93
C TYR A 283 -8.30 10.63 -9.42
N ARG A 284 -8.18 10.78 -8.10
CA ARG A 284 -7.46 11.92 -7.51
C ARG A 284 -6.55 11.55 -6.35
N GLY A 285 -5.48 12.34 -6.20
CA GLY A 285 -4.63 12.32 -5.02
C GLY A 285 -5.34 12.88 -3.81
N MET A 286 -5.15 12.24 -2.66
CA MET A 286 -5.65 12.78 -1.39
C MET A 286 -5.01 14.14 -1.05
N GLY A 287 -3.88 14.48 -1.68
CA GLY A 287 -3.24 15.81 -1.58
C GLY A 287 -3.67 16.79 -2.66
N SER A 288 -4.68 16.46 -3.49
CA SER A 288 -5.28 17.42 -4.41
C SER A 288 -6.16 18.41 -3.65
N ILE A 289 -6.43 19.57 -4.25
CA ILE A 289 -7.28 20.60 -3.64
C ILE A 289 -8.67 20.02 -3.32
N ALA A 290 -9.33 19.36 -4.29
CA ALA A 290 -10.68 18.84 -4.07
C ALA A 290 -10.74 17.75 -3.00
N ALA A 291 -9.70 16.93 -2.84
CA ALA A 291 -9.65 15.93 -1.78
C ALA A 291 -9.40 16.59 -0.41
N MET A 292 -8.49 17.58 -0.35
CA MET A 292 -8.15 18.30 0.86
C MET A 292 -9.33 19.09 1.42
N GLU A 293 -10.11 19.78 0.57
CA GLU A 293 -11.35 20.43 0.98
C GLU A 293 -12.35 19.47 1.65
N ASN A 294 -12.26 18.17 1.34
CA ASN A 294 -13.13 17.11 1.86
C ASN A 294 -12.51 16.27 3.00
N GLY A 295 -11.43 16.73 3.63
CA GLY A 295 -10.96 16.18 4.91
C GLY A 295 -9.64 15.43 4.90
N SER A 296 -8.80 15.59 3.88
CA SER A 296 -7.45 14.98 3.83
C SER A 296 -6.30 15.95 4.17
N LYS A 297 -6.56 17.22 4.49
CA LYS A 297 -5.52 18.24 4.77
C LYS A 297 -4.52 17.84 5.87
N ASP A 298 -5.02 17.24 6.95
CA ASP A 298 -4.23 16.80 8.10
C ASP A 298 -3.15 15.78 7.70
N ARG A 299 -3.44 14.93 6.71
CA ARG A 299 -2.47 13.98 6.14
C ARG A 299 -1.23 14.67 5.60
N TYR A 300 -1.37 15.90 5.10
CA TYR A 300 -0.33 16.72 4.49
C TYR A 300 0.10 17.89 5.39
N PHE A 301 -0.16 17.80 6.69
CA PHE A 301 0.23 18.82 7.69
C PHE A 301 -0.39 20.21 7.42
N GLN A 302 -1.54 20.25 6.74
CA GLN A 302 -2.24 21.47 6.37
C GLN A 302 -3.60 21.60 7.09
N GLY A 303 -3.78 20.92 8.23
CA GLY A 303 -5.04 20.88 8.98
C GLY A 303 -5.55 22.25 9.46
N GLU A 304 -4.65 23.22 9.63
CA GLU A 304 -4.98 24.60 10.03
C GLU A 304 -5.26 25.53 8.83
N VAL A 305 -5.09 25.05 7.58
CA VAL A 305 -5.28 25.84 6.36
C VAL A 305 -6.73 25.75 5.89
N ASN A 306 -7.48 26.84 6.09
CA ASN A 306 -8.91 26.90 5.78
C ASN A 306 -9.21 27.32 4.32
N GLU A 307 -8.35 28.12 3.69
CA GLU A 307 -8.56 28.65 2.35
C GLU A 307 -7.86 27.78 1.29
N ALA A 308 -8.60 27.33 0.26
CA ALA A 308 -8.08 26.50 -0.83
C ALA A 308 -6.87 27.13 -1.53
N ASN A 309 -6.93 28.44 -1.78
CA ASN A 309 -5.85 29.19 -2.45
C ASN A 309 -4.55 29.27 -1.65
N LYS A 310 -4.59 28.96 -0.34
CA LYS A 310 -3.40 28.90 0.53
C LYS A 310 -2.87 27.47 0.70
N MET A 311 -3.56 26.47 0.17
CA MET A 311 -3.11 25.09 0.23
C MET A 311 -2.02 24.84 -0.80
N VAL A 312 -1.06 24.01 -0.43
CA VAL A 312 0.00 23.54 -1.32
C VAL A 312 -0.36 22.10 -1.71
N PRO A 313 -0.86 21.85 -2.93
CA PRO A 313 -1.29 20.51 -3.33
C PRO A 313 -0.09 19.60 -3.58
N GLU A 314 -0.17 18.40 -2.99
CA GLU A 314 0.80 17.31 -3.17
C GLU A 314 0.21 16.12 -3.95
N GLY A 315 -0.91 16.37 -4.64
CA GLY A 315 -1.52 15.44 -5.58
C GLY A 315 -2.29 16.16 -6.67
N ILE A 316 -2.60 15.42 -7.74
CA ILE A 316 -3.38 15.90 -8.88
C ILE A 316 -4.74 15.23 -8.97
N GLU A 317 -5.63 15.84 -9.74
CA GLU A 317 -6.90 15.26 -10.17
C GLU A 317 -6.77 14.82 -11.63
N ALA A 318 -7.24 13.61 -11.91
CA ALA A 318 -7.13 12.99 -13.22
C ALA A 318 -8.38 12.15 -13.52
N ARG A 319 -8.45 11.66 -14.75
CA ARG A 319 -9.35 10.57 -15.14
C ARG A 319 -8.53 9.32 -15.41
N THR A 320 -9.07 8.15 -15.09
CA THR A 320 -8.49 6.84 -15.43
C THR A 320 -9.46 6.09 -16.33
N ALA A 321 -8.93 5.29 -17.26
CA ALA A 321 -9.78 4.46 -18.12
C ALA A 321 -10.65 3.52 -17.26
N TYR A 322 -11.89 3.32 -17.70
CA TYR A 322 -12.76 2.30 -17.11
C TYR A 322 -12.18 0.91 -17.40
N LYS A 323 -12.00 0.10 -16.35
CA LYS A 323 -11.28 -1.18 -16.39
C LYS A 323 -12.19 -2.40 -16.34
N GLY A 324 -13.51 -2.22 -16.20
CA GLY A 324 -14.44 -3.31 -15.98
C GLY A 324 -14.54 -3.74 -14.52
N ALA A 325 -14.97 -4.99 -14.29
CA ALA A 325 -15.14 -5.53 -12.94
C ALA A 325 -13.79 -5.79 -12.26
N LEU A 326 -13.71 -5.52 -10.96
CA LEU A 326 -12.50 -5.74 -10.15
C LEU A 326 -12.01 -7.20 -10.23
N THR A 327 -12.95 -8.14 -10.27
CA THR A 327 -12.65 -9.58 -10.37
C THR A 327 -11.81 -9.90 -11.61
N ASP A 328 -12.18 -9.36 -12.77
CA ASP A 328 -11.48 -9.65 -14.02
C ASP A 328 -10.08 -9.05 -14.02
N VAL A 329 -9.97 -7.79 -13.54
CA VAL A 329 -8.69 -7.09 -13.40
C VAL A 329 -7.76 -7.85 -12.46
N LEU A 330 -8.19 -8.16 -11.23
CA LEU A 330 -7.32 -8.78 -10.24
C LEU A 330 -7.00 -10.24 -10.54
N ASN A 331 -7.94 -11.02 -11.08
CA ASN A 331 -7.65 -12.42 -11.44
C ASN A 331 -6.52 -12.50 -12.46
N GLN A 332 -6.54 -11.66 -13.49
CA GLN A 332 -5.48 -11.63 -14.50
C GLN A 332 -4.15 -11.18 -13.87
N VAL A 333 -4.14 -10.11 -13.09
CA VAL A 333 -2.92 -9.62 -12.42
C VAL A 333 -2.34 -10.71 -11.51
N MET A 334 -3.17 -11.44 -10.75
CA MET A 334 -2.69 -12.49 -9.85
C MET A 334 -2.15 -13.73 -10.57
N VAL A 335 -2.70 -14.07 -11.74
CA VAL A 335 -2.11 -15.09 -12.62
C VAL A 335 -0.69 -14.70 -13.02
N ASP A 336 -0.49 -13.44 -13.41
CA ASP A 336 0.82 -12.94 -13.83
C ASP A 336 1.79 -12.79 -12.65
N VAL A 337 1.32 -12.41 -11.47
CA VAL A 337 2.13 -12.41 -10.23
C VAL A 337 2.60 -13.82 -9.88
N ARG A 338 1.71 -14.83 -9.91
CA ARG A 338 2.12 -16.24 -9.68
C ARG A 338 3.19 -16.68 -10.67
N ARG A 339 3.01 -16.36 -11.94
CA ARG A 339 3.99 -16.69 -12.99
C ARG A 339 5.34 -16.01 -12.74
N GLY A 340 5.32 -14.72 -12.39
CA GLY A 340 6.54 -13.96 -12.11
C GLY A 340 7.30 -14.46 -10.89
N LEU A 341 6.60 -14.81 -9.81
CA LEU A 341 7.21 -15.42 -8.62
C LEU A 341 7.77 -16.82 -8.92
N GLY A 342 7.01 -17.66 -9.65
CA GLY A 342 7.46 -19.00 -10.01
C GLY A 342 8.69 -18.98 -10.93
N ALA A 343 8.75 -18.04 -11.88
CA ALA A 343 9.91 -17.80 -12.72
C ALA A 343 11.13 -17.28 -11.93
N ALA A 344 10.91 -16.61 -10.80
CA ALA A 344 11.95 -16.20 -9.86
C ALA A 344 12.44 -17.35 -8.95
N GLY A 345 11.83 -18.55 -9.05
CA GLY A 345 12.12 -19.68 -8.16
C GLY A 345 11.47 -19.56 -6.79
N VAL A 346 10.46 -18.69 -6.65
CA VAL A 346 9.78 -18.40 -5.38
C VAL A 346 8.42 -19.08 -5.35
N ASN A 347 8.17 -19.86 -4.29
CA ASN A 347 6.94 -20.63 -4.12
C ASN A 347 5.91 -20.00 -3.17
N SER A 348 6.27 -18.92 -2.46
CA SER A 348 5.38 -18.26 -1.51
C SER A 348 5.73 -16.81 -1.27
N ILE A 349 4.75 -15.99 -0.85
CA ILE A 349 4.98 -14.60 -0.44
C ILE A 349 5.94 -14.51 0.74
N ARG A 350 5.86 -15.45 1.68
CA ARG A 350 6.79 -15.53 2.81
C ARG A 350 8.23 -15.66 2.31
N GLN A 351 8.49 -16.61 1.40
CA GLN A 351 9.82 -16.78 0.81
C GLN A 351 10.24 -15.52 0.03
N ALA A 352 9.35 -14.92 -0.76
CA ALA A 352 9.63 -13.68 -1.49
C ALA A 352 10.11 -12.57 -0.55
N ALA A 353 9.39 -12.34 0.55
CA ALA A 353 9.66 -11.27 1.48
C ALA A 353 10.89 -11.52 2.37
N THR A 354 11.21 -12.79 2.69
CA THR A 354 12.35 -13.11 3.56
C THR A 354 13.66 -13.27 2.80
N ALA A 355 13.62 -13.91 1.64
CA ALA A 355 14.80 -14.35 0.91
C ALA A 355 15.20 -13.38 -0.22
N GLY A 356 14.31 -12.47 -0.58
CA GLY A 356 14.60 -11.44 -1.58
C GLY A 356 15.55 -10.38 -1.06
N HIS A 357 16.66 -10.20 -1.77
CA HIS A 357 17.68 -9.20 -1.50
C HIS A 357 18.09 -8.51 -2.81
N LEU A 358 18.39 -7.22 -2.73
CA LEU A 358 18.98 -6.50 -3.86
C LEU A 358 20.41 -6.99 -4.05
N HIS A 359 20.71 -7.57 -5.22
CA HIS A 359 22.06 -8.02 -5.56
C HIS A 359 22.59 -7.20 -6.74
N ASN A 360 23.75 -6.59 -6.54
CA ASN A 360 24.49 -5.95 -7.62
C ASN A 360 25.31 -7.01 -8.35
N ASP A 361 24.78 -7.52 -9.46
CA ASP A 361 25.55 -8.40 -10.32
C ASP A 361 26.64 -7.59 -11.05
N LYS A 362 27.88 -7.71 -10.57
CA LYS A 362 29.06 -7.05 -11.17
C LYS A 362 29.72 -7.89 -12.27
N ALA A 363 29.11 -9.02 -12.68
CA ALA A 363 29.73 -9.95 -13.63
C ALA A 363 29.65 -9.53 -15.11
N ASP A 364 28.87 -8.50 -15.48
CA ASP A 364 28.77 -8.03 -16.87
C ASP A 364 29.45 -6.66 -17.10
N ILE A 365 30.71 -6.74 -17.55
CA ILE A 365 31.43 -5.95 -18.58
C ILE A 365 31.14 -4.44 -18.75
N ASP A 366 32.24 -3.67 -18.78
CA ASP A 366 32.38 -2.27 -19.23
C ASP A 366 31.78 -2.02 -20.62
N TYR A 367 30.88 -1.03 -20.71
CA TYR A 367 30.55 -0.39 -21.96
C TYR A 367 30.59 1.11 -21.74
N THR A 368 31.40 1.82 -22.50
CA THR A 368 31.50 3.28 -22.57
C THR A 368 30.19 4.02 -22.91
N HIS A 369 29.00 3.39 -22.78
CA HIS A 369 27.67 3.90 -23.10
C HIS A 369 26.64 3.57 -21.98
N LEU A 370 26.22 4.62 -21.25
CA LEU A 370 25.04 4.81 -20.38
C LEU A 370 24.75 3.79 -19.24
N PRO A 371 24.31 4.26 -18.05
CA PRO A 371 24.36 3.47 -16.80
C PRO A 371 23.31 2.35 -16.74
N GLN A 372 23.76 1.19 -16.25
CA GLN A 372 23.00 -0.06 -16.17
C GLN A 372 22.14 -0.16 -14.89
N VAL A 373 20.99 -0.81 -15.09
CA VAL A 373 19.88 -1.15 -14.19
C VAL A 373 20.36 -2.09 -13.07
N ALA A 374 20.05 -1.80 -11.80
CA ALA A 374 20.31 -2.67 -10.65
C ALA A 374 19.46 -3.98 -10.73
N ARG A 375 19.69 -4.98 -9.87
CA ARG A 375 18.98 -6.29 -9.97
C ARG A 375 18.46 -6.75 -8.59
N ILE A 376 17.34 -7.47 -8.55
CA ILE A 376 16.81 -8.12 -7.32
C ILE A 376 16.90 -9.65 -7.48
N VAL A 377 17.42 -10.34 -6.46
CA VAL A 377 17.61 -11.81 -6.43
C VAL A 377 16.97 -12.38 -5.17
N ALA A 378 16.28 -13.51 -5.28
CA ALA A 378 15.87 -14.31 -4.12
C ALA A 378 16.96 -15.35 -3.82
N GLU A 379 17.59 -15.32 -2.63
CA GLU A 379 18.53 -16.36 -2.21
C GLU A 379 17.80 -17.57 -1.59
N GLN A 380 18.50 -18.69 -1.37
CA GLN A 380 17.94 -19.99 -0.99
C GLN A 380 17.61 -20.14 0.49
#